data_AF-A0A3D3R9H8-F1
#
_entry.id   AF-A0A3D3R9H8-F1
#
_cell.length_a   1.000
_cell.length_b   1.000
_cell.length_c   1.000
_cell.angle_alpha   90.00
_cell.angle_beta   90.00
_cell.angle_gamma   90.00
#
_symmetry.space_group_name_H-M   'P 1'
#
loop_
_entity.id
_entity.type
_entity.pdbx_description
1 polymer ?
#
loop_
_entity_poly.entity_id
_entity_poly.type
_entity_poly.pdbx_seq_one_letter_code
_entity_poly.pdbx_strand_id
1 'polypeptide(L)'
;MSIQPKIASLPAIALAAMLISGCQHKQHHAEIPYDSVAPLGTISDDIWQKQEENGEASDFVIVESEFVGATAKLNAAGEDHIKQIAVRMGSTPFPVVVEPSSMSVSASSEYKYPIHGNDDLDMHRRNVIVKMLQSMNVQDADERVVVAPAFTPGFEGFEAYRAYSNGFMNRGGGGGGFGGGFGGMGGGGGAGVF
;
A
#
# COMPACT_ATOMS: atom_id res chain seq x y z
N MET A 1 26.31 -77.43 -64.05
CA MET A 1 26.60 -76.35 -63.08
C MET A 1 25.47 -76.32 -62.06
N SER A 2 25.71 -76.85 -60.86
CA SER A 2 24.82 -76.70 -59.70
C SER A 2 25.72 -76.20 -58.56
N ILE A 3 25.42 -75.00 -58.07
CA ILE A 3 26.23 -74.28 -57.07
C ILE A 3 25.57 -74.49 -55.70
N GLN A 4 26.34 -75.04 -54.76
CA GLN A 4 25.98 -75.06 -53.34
C GLN A 4 26.09 -73.65 -52.73
N PRO A 5 25.23 -73.24 -51.79
CA PRO A 5 25.53 -72.10 -50.95
C PRO A 5 26.43 -72.54 -49.78
N LYS A 6 27.63 -71.96 -49.73
CA LYS A 6 28.53 -72.03 -48.58
C LYS A 6 28.09 -71.03 -47.50
N ILE A 7 28.11 -71.52 -46.28
CA ILE A 7 27.95 -70.79 -45.02
C ILE A 7 29.08 -69.75 -44.88
N ALA A 8 28.72 -68.49 -44.74
CA ALA A 8 29.55 -67.39 -44.22
C ALA A 8 28.59 -66.23 -43.93
N SER A 9 28.65 -65.49 -42.83
CA SER A 9 29.58 -65.46 -41.71
C SER A 9 28.89 -64.62 -40.63
N LEU A 10 28.99 -65.08 -39.38
CA LEU A 10 28.38 -64.50 -38.17
C LEU A 10 29.06 -63.24 -37.55
N PRO A 11 30.16 -62.62 -38.06
CA PRO A 11 30.79 -61.53 -37.30
C PRO A 11 30.19 -60.13 -37.59
N ALA A 12 29.37 -59.97 -38.63
CA ALA A 12 28.83 -58.65 -39.01
C ALA A 12 27.72 -58.13 -38.07
N ILE A 13 27.03 -59.03 -37.37
CA ILE A 13 25.89 -58.67 -36.50
C ILE A 13 26.37 -58.18 -35.12
N ALA A 14 27.54 -58.64 -34.65
CA ALA A 14 28.06 -58.29 -33.34
C ALA A 14 28.56 -56.83 -33.25
N LEU A 15 29.02 -56.24 -34.37
CA LEU A 15 29.53 -54.87 -34.38
C LEU A 15 28.41 -53.82 -34.44
N ALA A 16 27.25 -54.17 -35.02
CA ALA A 16 26.09 -53.28 -35.10
C ALA A 16 25.35 -53.12 -33.76
N ALA A 17 25.45 -54.11 -32.86
CA ALA A 17 24.76 -54.09 -31.57
C ALA A 17 25.42 -53.16 -30.53
N MET A 18 26.71 -52.83 -30.68
CA MET A 18 27.42 -51.99 -29.70
C MET A 18 27.30 -50.49 -29.94
N LEU A 19 26.80 -50.05 -31.11
CA LEU A 19 26.60 -48.61 -31.41
C LEU A 19 25.24 -48.07 -30.93
N ILE A 20 24.32 -48.94 -30.51
CA ILE A 20 22.97 -48.53 -30.08
C ILE A 20 22.89 -48.31 -28.56
N SER A 21 23.92 -48.73 -27.80
CA SER A 21 24.01 -48.43 -26.37
C SER A 21 24.60 -47.04 -26.11
N GLY A 22 24.10 -46.03 -26.81
CA GLY A 22 24.28 -44.64 -26.41
C GLY A 22 23.66 -44.45 -25.04
N CYS A 23 24.42 -43.84 -24.11
CA CYS A 23 24.00 -43.53 -22.75
C CYS A 23 22.62 -42.84 -22.75
N GLN A 24 21.57 -43.60 -22.46
CA GLN A 24 20.30 -43.02 -22.03
C GLN A 24 20.51 -42.46 -20.63
N HIS A 25 21.02 -41.24 -20.56
CA HIS A 25 20.94 -40.45 -19.35
C HIS A 25 19.44 -40.18 -19.15
N LYS A 26 18.79 -41.00 -18.31
CA LYS A 26 17.46 -40.70 -17.82
C LYS A 26 17.58 -39.33 -17.17
N GLN A 27 17.11 -38.29 -17.85
CA GLN A 27 16.81 -37.05 -17.18
C GLN A 27 15.75 -37.40 -16.16
N HIS A 28 16.18 -37.60 -14.93
CA HIS A 28 15.31 -37.57 -13.78
C HIS A 28 14.81 -36.12 -13.71
N HIS A 29 13.81 -35.79 -14.52
CA HIS A 29 12.92 -34.70 -14.19
C HIS A 29 12.32 -35.11 -12.85
N ALA A 30 12.74 -34.44 -11.79
CA ALA A 30 12.04 -34.55 -10.53
C ALA A 30 10.60 -34.09 -10.82
N GLU A 31 9.68 -35.04 -10.95
CA GLU A 31 8.26 -34.74 -10.80
C GLU A 31 8.12 -34.20 -9.38
N ILE A 32 8.15 -32.88 -9.25
CA ILE A 32 7.75 -32.21 -8.03
C ILE A 32 6.29 -32.63 -7.85
N PRO A 33 5.93 -33.32 -6.75
CA PRO A 33 4.55 -33.68 -6.49
C PRO A 33 3.66 -32.45 -6.67
N TYR A 34 2.51 -32.61 -7.32
CA TYR A 34 1.56 -31.52 -7.56
C TYR A 34 1.07 -30.84 -6.27
N ASP A 35 1.36 -31.42 -5.10
CA ASP A 35 1.35 -30.77 -3.79
C ASP A 35 2.62 -29.93 -3.53
N SER A 36 3.08 -29.18 -4.53
CA SER A 36 4.20 -28.26 -4.33
C SER A 36 3.71 -27.19 -3.35
N VAL A 37 4.23 -27.22 -2.12
CA VAL A 37 3.99 -26.17 -1.13
C VAL A 37 4.21 -24.83 -1.82
N ALA A 38 3.21 -23.95 -1.77
CA ALA A 38 3.21 -22.72 -2.54
C ALA A 38 4.53 -21.96 -2.35
N PRO A 39 5.10 -21.37 -3.43
CA PRO A 39 6.40 -20.68 -3.36
C PRO A 39 6.47 -19.73 -2.17
N LEU A 40 7.60 -19.70 -1.47
CA LEU A 40 7.83 -18.76 -0.36
C LEU A 40 7.55 -17.34 -0.86
N GLY A 41 6.62 -16.64 -0.20
CA GLY A 41 6.12 -15.32 -0.61
C GLY A 41 4.65 -15.31 -1.04
N THR A 42 4.10 -16.43 -1.51
CA THR A 42 2.66 -16.53 -1.85
C THR A 42 1.75 -16.32 -0.64
N ILE A 43 2.19 -16.70 0.56
CA ILE A 43 1.44 -16.50 1.81
C ILE A 43 1.44 -15.01 2.23
N SER A 44 2.48 -14.24 1.87
CA SER A 44 2.59 -12.81 2.20
C SER A 44 1.99 -11.89 1.13
N ASP A 45 1.88 -12.36 -0.12
CA ASP A 45 1.38 -11.57 -1.25
C ASP A 45 -0.03 -11.02 -0.98
N ASP A 46 -0.95 -11.87 -0.52
CA ASP A 46 -2.30 -11.44 -0.13
C ASP A 46 -2.31 -10.34 0.94
N ILE A 47 -1.35 -10.36 1.87
CA ILE A 47 -1.23 -9.34 2.93
C ILE A 47 -0.77 -8.02 2.33
N TRP A 48 0.22 -8.07 1.42
CA TRP A 48 0.77 -6.87 0.78
C TRP A 48 -0.25 -6.23 -0.16
N GLN A 49 -0.97 -7.03 -0.95
CA GLN A 49 -2.06 -6.55 -1.80
C GLN A 49 -3.16 -5.87 -0.99
N LYS A 50 -3.54 -6.44 0.17
CA LYS A 50 -4.50 -5.80 1.07
C LYS A 50 -3.98 -4.50 1.70
N GLN A 51 -2.68 -4.43 2.01
CA GLN A 51 -2.08 -3.20 2.52
C GLN A 51 -2.07 -2.11 1.44
N GLU A 52 -1.77 -2.47 0.20
CA GLU A 52 -1.85 -1.57 -0.95
C GLU A 52 -3.28 -1.10 -1.19
N GLU A 53 -4.26 -2.01 -1.21
CA GLU A 53 -5.68 -1.68 -1.38
C GLU A 53 -6.21 -0.78 -0.26
N ASN A 54 -5.84 -1.04 1.00
CA ASN A 54 -6.23 -0.18 2.12
C ASN A 54 -5.55 1.19 2.05
N GLY A 55 -4.31 1.26 1.55
CA GLY A 55 -3.62 2.52 1.29
C GLY A 55 -4.36 3.34 0.24
N GLU A 56 -4.71 2.71 -0.89
CA GLU A 56 -5.50 3.34 -1.95
C GLU A 56 -6.89 3.79 -1.46
N ALA A 57 -7.55 3.00 -0.61
CA ALA A 57 -8.82 3.37 0.01
C ALA A 57 -8.69 4.57 0.97
N SER A 58 -7.53 4.73 1.62
CA SER A 58 -7.29 5.85 2.55
C SER A 58 -7.24 7.21 1.85
N ASP A 59 -6.86 7.24 0.57
CA ASP A 59 -6.89 8.45 -0.26
C ASP A 59 -8.32 8.96 -0.55
N PHE A 60 -9.36 8.19 -0.21
CA PHE A 60 -10.75 8.60 -0.37
C PHE A 60 -11.34 9.14 0.94
N VAL A 61 -10.51 9.35 1.96
CA VAL A 61 -10.91 9.90 3.25
C VAL A 61 -10.60 11.41 3.31
N ILE A 62 -11.64 12.22 3.39
CA ILE A 62 -11.57 13.66 3.63
C ILE A 62 -11.50 13.88 5.14
N VAL A 63 -10.32 14.21 5.64
CA VAL A 63 -10.03 14.37 7.08
C VAL A 63 -10.52 15.71 7.61
N GLU A 64 -10.75 15.80 8.93
CA GLU A 64 -11.28 17.01 9.57
C GLU A 64 -10.38 18.24 9.32
N SER A 65 -9.06 18.04 9.26
CA SER A 65 -8.08 19.12 9.05
C SER A 65 -8.15 19.77 7.66
N GLU A 66 -8.84 19.15 6.70
CA GLU A 66 -9.08 19.73 5.37
C GLU A 66 -10.21 20.77 5.38
N PHE A 67 -10.96 20.86 6.47
CA PHE A 67 -11.96 21.89 6.69
C PHE A 67 -11.39 23.10 7.42
N VAL A 68 -11.96 24.26 7.15
CA VAL A 68 -11.61 25.51 7.84
C VAL A 68 -12.33 25.52 9.20
N GLY A 69 -11.65 25.03 10.25
CA GLY A 69 -12.18 24.99 11.61
C GLY A 69 -13.52 24.24 11.71
N ALA A 70 -14.43 24.72 12.56
CA ALA A 70 -15.76 24.14 12.74
C ALA A 70 -16.76 24.55 11.64
N THR A 71 -16.32 24.59 10.37
CA THR A 71 -17.17 24.91 9.22
C THR A 71 -17.21 23.78 8.21
N ALA A 72 -18.11 23.88 7.23
CA ALA A 72 -18.16 22.97 6.08
C ALA A 72 -17.36 23.47 4.87
N LYS A 73 -16.58 24.55 5.02
CA LYS A 73 -15.74 25.08 3.95
C LYS A 73 -14.41 24.33 3.94
N LEU A 74 -14.01 23.84 2.77
CA LEU A 74 -12.68 23.25 2.55
C LEU A 74 -11.59 24.33 2.52
N ASN A 75 -10.39 23.95 2.96
CA ASN A 75 -9.17 24.71 2.72
C ASN A 75 -8.61 24.38 1.32
N ALA A 76 -7.52 25.05 0.91
CA ALA A 76 -6.93 24.83 -0.43
C ALA A 76 -6.48 23.38 -0.66
N ALA A 77 -5.95 22.71 0.37
CA ALA A 77 -5.53 21.32 0.27
C ALA A 77 -6.73 20.38 0.08
N GLY A 78 -7.81 20.57 0.83
CA GLY A 78 -9.05 19.81 0.67
C GLY A 78 -9.72 20.03 -0.68
N GLU A 79 -9.69 21.26 -1.21
CA GLU A 79 -10.17 21.55 -2.56
C GLU A 79 -9.35 20.88 -3.66
N ASP A 80 -8.05 20.68 -3.48
CA ASP A 80 -7.24 19.92 -4.42
C ASP A 80 -7.41 18.41 -4.25
N HIS A 81 -7.56 17.95 -3.01
CA HIS A 81 -7.81 16.56 -2.68
C HIS A 81 -9.13 16.06 -3.32
N ILE A 82 -10.22 16.81 -3.17
CA ILE A 82 -11.51 16.42 -3.75
C ILE A 82 -11.47 16.33 -5.28
N LYS A 83 -10.64 17.13 -5.96
CA LYS A 83 -10.44 17.02 -7.41
C LYS A 83 -9.73 15.73 -7.78
N GLN A 84 -8.74 15.31 -6.99
CA GLN A 84 -8.04 14.03 -7.19
C GLN A 84 -9.00 12.84 -7.01
N ILE A 85 -9.84 12.90 -5.97
CA ILE A 85 -10.91 11.93 -5.73
C ILE A 85 -11.84 11.88 -6.95
N ALA A 86 -12.36 13.03 -7.41
CA ALA A 86 -13.31 13.09 -8.53
C ALA A 86 -12.79 12.42 -9.81
N VAL A 87 -11.50 12.59 -10.11
CA VAL A 87 -10.86 11.94 -11.28
C VAL A 87 -10.79 10.41 -11.11
N ARG A 88 -10.55 9.92 -9.90
CA ARG A 88 -10.37 8.48 -9.64
C ARG A 88 -11.68 7.72 -9.41
N MET A 89 -12.75 8.41 -8.99
CA MET A 89 -14.05 7.78 -8.67
C MET A 89 -14.63 6.96 -9.82
N GLY A 90 -14.35 7.29 -11.08
CA GLY A 90 -14.82 6.52 -12.24
C GLY A 90 -14.14 5.15 -12.41
N SER A 91 -12.95 4.96 -11.84
CA SER A 91 -12.14 3.74 -11.99
C SER A 91 -11.90 2.98 -10.68
N THR A 92 -12.26 3.56 -9.53
CA THR A 92 -12.09 2.93 -8.21
C THR A 92 -13.43 2.63 -7.54
N PRO A 93 -13.54 1.51 -6.80
CA PRO A 93 -14.78 1.13 -6.12
C PRO A 93 -14.91 1.76 -4.72
N PHE A 94 -13.93 2.56 -4.27
CA PHE A 94 -13.91 3.05 -2.90
C PHE A 94 -15.01 4.10 -2.63
N PRO A 95 -15.65 4.06 -1.45
CA PRO A 95 -16.53 5.13 -1.00
C PRO A 95 -15.69 6.36 -0.62
N VAL A 96 -16.28 7.55 -0.74
CA VAL A 96 -15.67 8.77 -0.22
C VAL A 96 -16.11 8.94 1.22
N VAL A 97 -15.16 8.94 2.14
CA VAL A 97 -15.44 9.05 3.58
C VAL A 97 -15.16 10.47 4.05
N VAL A 98 -16.12 11.08 4.74
CA VAL A 98 -15.93 12.36 5.42
C VAL A 98 -15.77 12.07 6.90
N GLU A 99 -14.64 12.48 7.47
CA GLU A 99 -14.34 12.26 8.87
C GLU A 99 -15.28 13.09 9.78
N PRO A 100 -15.84 12.50 10.86
CA PRO A 100 -16.64 13.22 11.83
C PRO A 100 -15.84 14.32 12.52
N SER A 101 -16.51 15.41 12.91
CA SER A 101 -15.86 16.47 13.68
C SER A 101 -15.44 15.97 15.07
N SER A 102 -14.20 16.26 15.49
CA SER A 102 -13.69 15.77 16.78
C SER A 102 -13.95 16.73 17.94
N MET A 103 -13.98 18.04 17.70
CA MET A 103 -14.09 19.07 18.75
C MET A 103 -14.99 20.24 18.34
N SER A 104 -16.15 19.95 17.78
CA SER A 104 -17.10 20.98 17.35
C SER A 104 -18.14 21.28 18.43
N VAL A 105 -18.72 22.48 18.39
CA VAL A 105 -19.78 22.88 19.33
C VAL A 105 -21.13 22.64 18.66
N SER A 106 -22.01 21.87 19.32
CA SER A 106 -23.38 21.72 18.84
C SER A 106 -24.19 23.00 19.08
N ALA A 107 -24.89 23.46 18.03
CA ALA A 107 -25.71 24.66 18.07
C ALA A 107 -26.90 24.54 19.03
N SER A 108 -27.36 23.31 19.30
CA SER A 108 -28.48 23.02 20.19
C SER A 108 -28.07 22.92 21.67
N SER A 109 -26.77 22.86 21.98
CA SER A 109 -26.29 22.72 23.35
C SER A 109 -26.33 24.05 24.13
N GLU A 110 -26.92 24.04 25.33
CA GLU A 110 -26.99 25.22 26.21
C GLU A 110 -25.60 25.72 26.63
N TYR A 111 -24.75 24.79 27.05
CA TYR A 111 -23.44 25.10 27.62
C TYR A 111 -22.31 25.20 26.58
N LYS A 112 -22.59 24.93 25.30
CA LYS A 112 -21.65 25.09 24.18
C LYS A 112 -20.30 24.38 24.38
N TYR A 113 -20.31 23.25 25.09
CA TYR A 113 -19.11 22.44 25.24
C TYR A 113 -18.75 21.76 23.91
N PRO A 114 -17.45 21.61 23.60
CA PRO A 114 -17.01 20.80 22.48
C PRO A 114 -17.52 19.36 22.66
N ILE A 115 -18.08 18.82 21.58
CA ILE A 115 -18.52 17.43 21.49
C ILE A 115 -17.74 16.71 20.40
N HIS A 116 -17.59 15.39 20.57
CA HIS A 116 -17.11 14.48 19.53
C HIS A 116 -18.29 14.05 18.67
N GLY A 117 -18.21 14.31 17.37
CA GLY A 117 -19.29 14.06 16.42
C GLY A 117 -20.41 15.09 16.54
N ASN A 118 -20.59 15.91 15.52
CA ASN A 118 -21.70 16.85 15.45
C ASN A 118 -22.46 16.57 14.16
N ASP A 119 -23.51 15.76 14.29
CA ASP A 119 -24.30 15.26 13.17
C ASP A 119 -24.73 16.37 12.20
N ASP A 120 -25.13 17.54 12.71
CA ASP A 120 -25.56 18.66 11.87
C ASP A 120 -24.39 19.21 11.02
N LEU A 121 -23.23 19.42 11.64
CA LEU A 121 -22.03 19.90 10.94
C LEU A 121 -21.50 18.85 9.98
N ASP A 122 -21.47 17.59 10.40
CA ASP A 122 -20.88 16.48 9.64
C ASP A 122 -21.75 16.15 8.43
N MET A 123 -23.08 16.16 8.57
CA MET A 123 -24.00 16.08 7.44
C MET A 123 -23.92 17.31 6.53
N HIS A 124 -23.70 18.50 7.08
CA HIS A 124 -23.48 19.69 6.26
C HIS A 124 -22.20 19.59 5.43
N ARG A 125 -21.10 19.11 6.02
CA ARG A 125 -19.84 18.80 5.34
C ARG A 125 -20.05 17.80 4.22
N ARG A 126 -20.69 16.65 4.52
CA ARG A 126 -21.07 15.64 3.52
C ARG A 126 -21.81 16.27 2.33
N ASN A 127 -22.83 17.08 2.59
CA ASN A 127 -23.63 17.70 1.54
C ASN A 127 -22.83 18.69 0.68
N VAL A 128 -21.86 19.39 1.24
CA VAL A 128 -20.93 20.25 0.48
C VAL A 128 -20.05 19.40 -0.42
N ILE A 129 -19.45 18.33 0.10
CA ILE A 129 -18.62 17.39 -0.68
C ILE A 129 -19.42 16.79 -1.84
N VAL A 130 -20.63 16.28 -1.58
CA VAL A 130 -21.52 15.74 -2.62
C VAL A 130 -21.76 16.75 -3.74
N LYS A 131 -22.10 18.01 -3.40
CA LYS A 131 -22.33 19.06 -4.39
C LYS A 131 -21.08 19.41 -5.21
N MET A 132 -19.91 19.40 -4.58
CA MET A 132 -18.64 19.64 -5.26
C MET A 132 -18.30 18.49 -6.21
N LEU A 133 -18.52 17.24 -5.81
CA LEU A 133 -18.31 16.08 -6.69
C LEU A 133 -19.30 16.09 -7.87
N GLN A 134 -20.56 16.40 -7.62
CA GLN A 134 -21.58 16.55 -8.68
C GLN A 134 -21.25 17.68 -9.66
N SER A 135 -20.67 18.79 -9.20
CA SER A 135 -20.23 19.87 -10.09
C SER A 135 -19.03 19.47 -10.96
N MET A 136 -18.28 18.44 -10.54
CA MET A 136 -17.23 17.78 -11.31
C MET A 136 -17.74 16.57 -12.12
N ASN A 137 -19.05 16.48 -12.33
CA ASN A 137 -19.73 15.46 -13.13
C ASN A 137 -19.76 14.04 -12.51
N VAL A 138 -19.57 13.92 -11.20
CA VAL A 138 -19.77 12.65 -10.47
C VAL A 138 -21.22 12.58 -9.99
N GLN A 139 -22.09 11.97 -10.79
CA GLN A 139 -23.56 11.98 -10.55
C GLN A 139 -23.98 11.08 -9.38
N ASP A 140 -23.27 9.98 -9.16
CA ASP A 140 -23.47 8.98 -8.10
C ASP A 140 -22.86 9.39 -6.75
N ALA A 141 -22.35 10.63 -6.63
CA ALA A 141 -21.67 11.09 -5.42
C ALA A 141 -22.52 10.99 -4.16
N ASP A 142 -23.84 11.24 -4.24
CA ASP A 142 -24.71 11.16 -3.06
C ASP A 142 -24.86 9.73 -2.52
N GLU A 143 -24.65 8.71 -3.34
CA GLU A 143 -24.72 7.31 -2.90
C GLU A 143 -23.37 6.82 -2.35
N ARG A 144 -22.27 7.48 -2.75
CA ARG A 144 -20.89 7.05 -2.43
C ARG A 144 -20.23 7.82 -1.31
N VAL A 145 -20.70 9.02 -1.01
CA VAL A 145 -20.14 9.85 0.07
C VAL A 145 -20.82 9.50 1.39
N VAL A 146 -20.05 9.12 2.40
CA VAL A 146 -20.55 8.74 3.73
C VAL A 146 -19.78 9.47 4.83
N VAL A 147 -20.42 9.67 5.98
CA VAL A 147 -19.75 10.16 7.19
C VAL A 147 -19.37 8.95 8.03
N ALA A 148 -18.07 8.75 8.26
CA ALA A 148 -17.56 7.63 9.05
C ALA A 148 -16.13 7.91 9.51
N PRO A 149 -15.65 7.26 10.59
CA PRO A 149 -14.25 7.30 10.96
C PRO A 149 -13.34 6.87 9.80
N ALA A 150 -12.15 7.44 9.72
CA ALA A 150 -11.16 7.05 8.72
C ALA A 150 -10.77 5.57 8.83
N PHE A 151 -10.53 4.89 7.69
CA PHE A 151 -10.08 3.49 7.67
C PHE A 151 -8.73 3.30 8.35
N THR A 152 -7.85 4.28 8.15
CA THR A 152 -6.56 4.41 8.81
C THR A 152 -6.60 5.71 9.61
N PRO A 153 -7.19 5.70 10.82
CA PRO A 153 -7.26 6.91 11.63
C PRO A 153 -5.84 7.42 11.84
N GLY A 154 -5.63 8.69 11.49
CA GLY A 154 -4.40 9.40 11.78
C GLY A 154 -4.29 9.71 13.27
N PHE A 155 -3.43 10.65 13.63
CA PHE A 155 -3.46 11.21 14.98
C PHE A 155 -4.68 12.13 15.12
N GLU A 156 -5.53 11.90 16.11
CA GLU A 156 -6.66 12.78 16.38
C GLU A 156 -6.29 13.94 17.30
N GLY A 157 -6.81 15.15 17.02
CA GLY A 157 -6.77 16.31 17.91
C GLY A 157 -5.42 16.61 18.59
N PHE A 158 -5.36 16.39 19.92
CA PHE A 158 -4.17 16.65 20.75
C PHE A 158 -2.96 15.80 20.37
N GLU A 159 -3.16 14.59 19.84
CA GLU A 159 -2.08 13.72 19.39
C GLU A 159 -1.43 14.27 18.12
N ALA A 160 -2.21 14.84 17.20
CA ALA A 160 -1.70 15.53 16.03
C ALA A 160 -0.91 16.79 16.42
N TYR A 161 -1.42 17.59 17.35
CA TYR A 161 -0.68 18.75 17.86
C TYR A 161 0.63 18.34 18.55
N ARG A 162 0.61 17.28 19.35
CA ARG A 162 1.81 16.74 20.01
C ARG A 162 2.80 16.17 19.00
N ALA A 163 2.35 15.45 17.97
CA ALA A 163 3.19 14.93 16.89
C ALA A 163 3.80 16.08 16.05
N TYR A 164 3.02 17.09 15.69
CA TYR A 164 3.48 18.30 15.00
C TYR A 164 4.49 19.08 15.84
N SER A 165 4.19 19.30 17.13
CA SER A 165 5.08 19.98 18.08
C SER A 165 6.38 19.21 18.30
N ASN A 166 6.31 17.88 18.45
CA ASN A 166 7.50 17.02 18.54
C ASN A 166 8.34 17.06 17.25
N GLY A 167 7.70 17.09 16.08
CA GLY A 167 8.38 17.20 14.78
C GLY A 167 9.13 18.53 14.61
N PHE A 168 8.59 19.62 15.15
CA PHE A 168 9.22 20.95 15.13
C PHE A 168 10.27 21.15 16.24
N MET A 169 10.03 20.65 17.46
CA MET A 169 10.97 20.74 18.59
C MET A 169 12.25 19.93 18.32
N ASN A 170 12.16 18.80 17.61
CA ASN A 170 13.35 18.03 17.20
C ASN A 170 14.17 18.69 16.08
N ARG A 171 13.71 19.81 15.50
CA ARG A 171 14.46 20.57 14.47
C ARG A 171 14.99 21.91 14.98
N GLY A 172 14.58 22.36 16.17
CA GLY A 172 14.77 23.74 16.62
C GLY A 172 15.53 23.94 17.94
N GLY A 173 16.07 22.90 18.57
CA GLY A 173 16.81 23.08 19.83
C GLY A 173 17.58 21.85 20.26
N GLY A 174 18.83 21.72 19.81
CA GLY A 174 19.67 20.57 20.18
C GLY A 174 21.04 20.56 19.52
N GLY A 175 21.76 21.68 19.55
CA GLY A 175 23.21 21.59 19.56
C GLY A 175 23.61 20.89 20.87
N GLY A 176 23.99 19.62 20.79
CA GLY A 176 24.49 18.87 21.95
C GLY A 176 24.20 17.38 21.90
N GLY A 177 25.13 16.63 21.29
CA GLY A 177 25.54 15.27 21.65
C GLY A 177 24.46 14.21 21.86
N PHE A 178 24.43 13.22 20.97
CA PHE A 178 24.67 11.81 21.31
C PHE A 178 24.82 11.05 19.99
N GLY A 179 26.04 11.14 19.46
CA GLY A 179 26.48 10.29 18.35
C GLY A 179 26.48 8.83 18.81
N GLY A 180 25.99 7.98 17.91
CA GLY A 180 25.79 6.56 18.14
C GLY A 180 27.03 5.85 18.65
N GLY A 181 26.81 4.98 19.63
CA GLY A 181 27.74 3.91 19.92
C GLY A 181 27.72 2.91 18.77
N PHE A 182 28.84 2.81 18.05
CA PHE A 182 29.32 1.55 17.50
C PHE A 182 30.85 1.60 17.51
N GLY A 183 31.45 0.78 18.36
CA GLY A 183 32.90 0.69 18.51
C GLY A 183 33.57 0.21 17.22
N GLY A 184 34.73 0.81 16.92
CA GLY A 184 35.54 0.37 15.79
C GLY A 184 36.75 1.25 15.56
N MET A 185 37.86 0.87 16.20
CA MET A 185 39.24 1.15 15.78
C MET A 185 39.74 2.61 15.89
N GLY A 186 40.43 2.87 17.01
CA GLY A 186 41.39 3.96 17.08
C GLY A 186 42.51 3.78 16.05
N GLY A 187 42.90 4.87 15.40
CA GLY A 187 44.00 4.87 14.45
C GLY A 187 44.21 6.24 13.81
N GLY A 188 45.13 7.02 14.40
CA GLY A 188 46.06 7.89 13.68
C GLY A 188 45.51 9.06 12.86
N GLY A 189 45.69 10.26 13.43
CA GLY A 189 46.34 11.43 12.83
C GLY A 189 46.16 11.73 11.33
N GLY A 190 45.71 12.95 11.03
CA GLY A 190 45.85 13.53 9.69
C GLY A 190 45.20 14.88 9.59
N ALA A 191 46.01 15.94 9.73
CA ALA A 191 45.61 17.32 9.55
C ALA A 191 45.12 17.58 8.12
N GLY A 192 44.08 18.41 8.01
CA GLY A 192 43.69 19.00 6.73
C GLY A 192 44.71 20.02 6.25
N VAL A 193 44.96 20.01 4.94
CA VAL A 193 45.40 21.16 4.17
C VAL A 193 44.82 21.05 2.75
N PHE A 194 44.34 22.20 2.26
CA PHE A 194 43.69 22.52 0.98
C PHE A 194 42.17 22.34 0.93
#